data_AF-A0A971VVX4-F1
#
_entry.id   AF-A0A971VVX4-F1
#
_cell.length_a   1.000
_cell.length_b   1.000
_cell.length_c   1.000
_cell.angle_alpha   90.00
_cell.angle_beta   90.00
_cell.angle_gamma   90.00
#
_symmetry.space_group_name_H-M   'P 1'
#
loop_
_entity.id
_entity.type
_entity.pdbx_description
1 polymer ?
#
loop_
_entity_poly.entity_id
_entity_poly.type
_entity_poly.pdbx_seq_one_letter_code
_entity_poly.pdbx_strand_id
1 'polypeptide(L)'
;MVEKLQFEELTALDVEQLGILLEVEGSMFDQAVAGLDASRYTPEAIIVINAKNKSDFDVILKSLNAYRDRLLDEYRDYRPSEMHKIVNAKVHAKGLQVVLIVSKDAAQAVAALKTIQK
;
A
#
# COMPACT_ATOMS: atom_id res chain seq x y z
N MET A 1 16.71 -5.56 17.61
CA MET A 1 15.27 -5.40 17.86
C MET A 1 14.70 -4.59 16.71
N VAL A 2 13.73 -5.12 15.96
CA VAL A 2 12.98 -4.31 14.98
C VAL A 2 11.91 -3.60 15.80
N GLU A 3 12.01 -2.28 15.95
CA GLU A 3 10.92 -1.48 16.50
C GLU A 3 9.67 -1.75 15.66
N LYS A 4 8.62 -2.28 16.31
CA LYS A 4 7.31 -2.43 15.68
C LYS A 4 6.79 -1.03 15.39
N LEU A 5 6.75 -0.67 14.10
CA LEU A 5 6.09 0.54 13.64
C LEU A 5 4.62 0.45 14.07
N GLN A 6 4.14 1.39 14.88
CA GLN A 6 2.74 1.44 15.31
C GLN A 6 1.90 1.98 14.15
N PHE A 7 1.36 1.08 13.34
CA PHE A 7 0.19 1.40 12.51
C PHE A 7 -1.06 1.34 13.40
N GLU A 8 -2.10 2.09 13.09
CA GLU A 8 -3.44 1.79 13.61
C GLU A 8 -3.82 0.34 13.22
N GLU A 9 -4.75 -0.31 13.92
CA GLU A 9 -5.13 -1.71 13.61
C GLU A 9 -5.63 -1.80 12.16
N LEU A 10 -4.74 -2.20 11.25
CA LEU A 10 -5.05 -2.35 9.85
C LEU A 10 -5.95 -3.57 9.68
N THR A 11 -7.04 -3.39 8.96
CA THR A 11 -7.90 -4.49 8.55
C THR A 11 -7.23 -5.21 7.38
N ALA A 12 -6.99 -6.50 7.57
CA ALA A 12 -6.43 -7.34 6.54
C ALA A 12 -7.44 -7.54 5.40
N LEU A 13 -6.96 -7.41 4.16
CA LEU A 13 -7.71 -7.77 2.96
C LEU A 13 -7.34 -9.18 2.54
N ASP A 14 -8.34 -9.95 2.11
CA ASP A 14 -8.07 -11.18 1.38
C ASP A 14 -7.66 -10.88 -0.08
N VAL A 15 -7.24 -11.93 -0.80
CA VAL A 15 -6.75 -11.84 -2.19
C VAL A 15 -7.83 -11.32 -3.16
N GLU A 16 -9.09 -11.71 -2.95
CA GLU A 16 -10.19 -11.30 -3.81
C GLU A 16 -10.49 -9.80 -3.63
N GLN A 17 -10.59 -9.35 -2.38
CA GLN A 17 -10.77 -7.96 -2.03
C GLN A 17 -9.61 -7.09 -2.54
N LEU A 18 -8.37 -7.58 -2.44
CA LEU A 18 -7.21 -6.88 -2.98
C LEU A 18 -7.23 -6.79 -4.50
N GLY A 19 -7.65 -7.87 -5.18
CA GLY A 19 -7.83 -7.87 -6.64
C GLY A 19 -8.86 -6.84 -7.09
N ILE A 20 -10.00 -6.76 -6.39
CA ILE A 20 -11.04 -5.75 -6.65
C ILE A 20 -10.48 -4.33 -6.42
N LEU A 21 -9.79 -4.10 -5.31
CA LEU A 21 -9.21 -2.78 -4.97
C LEU A 21 -8.26 -2.26 -6.07
N LEU A 22 -7.43 -3.15 -6.61
CA LEU A 22 -6.39 -2.83 -7.58
C LEU A 22 -6.85 -2.99 -9.04
N GLU A 23 -8.08 -3.44 -9.27
CA GLU A 23 -8.63 -3.74 -10.59
C GLU A 23 -7.74 -4.74 -11.36
N VAL A 24 -7.26 -5.78 -10.67
CA VAL A 24 -6.43 -6.87 -11.24
C VAL A 24 -6.95 -8.24 -10.81
N GLU A 25 -6.61 -9.28 -11.55
CA GLU A 25 -7.00 -10.64 -11.19
C GLU A 25 -6.14 -11.18 -10.04
N GLY A 26 -6.75 -11.75 -9.00
CA GLY A 26 -6.03 -12.40 -7.91
C GLY A 26 -5.15 -13.58 -8.37
N SER A 27 -5.43 -14.13 -9.55
CA SER A 27 -4.62 -15.16 -10.23
C SER A 27 -3.19 -14.68 -10.54
N MET A 28 -2.95 -13.36 -10.60
CA MET A 28 -1.64 -12.74 -10.86
C MET A 28 -0.73 -12.75 -9.62
N PHE A 29 -1.29 -12.98 -8.43
CA PHE A 29 -0.55 -12.97 -7.17
C PHE A 29 0.01 -14.37 -6.88
N ASP A 30 1.31 -14.45 -6.65
CA ASP A 30 1.92 -15.63 -6.04
C ASP A 30 1.69 -15.61 -4.52
N GLN A 31 1.93 -14.45 -3.91
CA GLN A 31 1.62 -14.16 -2.52
C GLN A 31 1.19 -12.70 -2.40
N ALA A 32 0.22 -12.42 -1.54
CA ALA A 32 -0.21 -11.07 -1.25
C ALA A 32 -0.60 -10.91 0.21
N VAL A 33 -0.23 -9.77 0.79
CA VAL A 33 -0.66 -9.32 2.11
C VAL A 33 -1.01 -7.85 1.98
N ALA A 34 -2.21 -7.49 2.41
CA ALA A 34 -2.65 -6.11 2.41
C ALA A 34 -3.39 -5.78 3.71
N GLY A 35 -3.11 -4.60 4.24
CA GLY A 35 -3.77 -4.02 5.40
C GLY A 35 -4.11 -2.56 5.12
N LEU A 36 -5.35 -2.18 5.43
CA LEU A 36 -5.86 -0.82 5.29
C LEU A 36 -6.42 -0.33 6.62
N ASP A 37 -6.31 0.96 6.91
CA ASP A 37 -7.08 1.58 7.99
C ASP A 37 -8.58 1.56 7.63
N ALA A 38 -9.35 0.76 8.37
CA ALA A 38 -10.81 0.64 8.19
C ALA A 38 -11.60 1.75 8.86
N SER A 39 -10.98 2.57 9.72
CA SER A 39 -11.65 3.67 10.41
C SER A 39 -12.06 4.80 9.45
N ARG A 40 -11.44 4.86 8.26
CA ARG A 40 -11.52 5.96 7.28
C ARG A 40 -11.10 7.31 7.85
N TYR A 41 -10.55 7.34 9.06
CA TYR A 41 -9.98 8.56 9.65
C TYR A 41 -8.60 8.86 9.06
N THR A 42 -7.88 7.81 8.64
CA THR A 42 -6.64 7.94 7.89
C THR A 42 -6.63 6.99 6.67
N PRO A 43 -5.94 7.36 5.58
CA PRO A 43 -5.74 6.50 4.43
C PRO A 43 -4.50 5.59 4.58
N GLU A 44 -4.16 5.17 5.80
CA GLU A 44 -2.97 4.34 6.01
C GLU A 44 -3.14 2.96 5.38
N ALA A 45 -2.11 2.53 4.66
CA ALA A 45 -2.13 1.30 3.89
C ALA A 45 -0.74 0.67 3.83
N ILE A 46 -0.69 -0.66 3.95
CA ILE A 46 0.47 -1.45 3.58
C ILE A 46 0.00 -2.56 2.66
N ILE A 47 0.52 -2.60 1.44
CA ILE A 47 0.22 -3.64 0.46
C ILE A 47 1.54 -4.22 -0.01
N VAL A 48 1.69 -5.54 0.09
CA VAL A 48 2.86 -6.30 -0.36
C VAL A 48 2.37 -7.40 -1.29
N ILE A 49 2.83 -7.39 -2.54
CA ILE A 49 2.43 -8.36 -3.55
C ILE A 49 3.67 -8.93 -4.22
N ASN A 50 3.78 -10.26 -4.22
CA ASN A 50 4.71 -11.00 -5.08
C ASN A 50 3.94 -11.44 -6.34
N ALA A 51 4.41 -11.01 -7.50
CA ALA A 51 3.83 -11.41 -8.78
C ALA A 51 4.36 -12.79 -9.23
N LYS A 52 3.54 -13.56 -9.94
CA LYS A 52 3.95 -14.89 -10.47
C LYS A 52 5.02 -14.81 -11.56
N ASN A 53 4.99 -13.76 -12.36
CA ASN A 53 5.92 -13.55 -13.46
C ASN A 53 6.09 -12.05 -13.77
N LYS A 54 6.94 -11.74 -14.75
CA LYS A 54 7.27 -10.36 -15.11
C LYS A 54 6.09 -9.61 -15.74
N SER A 55 5.24 -10.27 -16.52
CA SER A 55 4.06 -9.63 -17.11
C SER A 55 3.06 -9.21 -16.02
N ASP A 56 2.76 -10.13 -15.11
CA ASP A 56 1.89 -9.86 -13.96
C ASP A 56 2.47 -8.75 -13.07
N PHE A 57 3.78 -8.77 -12.85
CA PHE A 57 4.48 -7.72 -12.11
C PHE A 57 4.26 -6.33 -12.72
N ASP A 58 4.39 -6.20 -14.04
CA ASP A 58 4.24 -4.89 -14.70
C ASP A 58 2.80 -4.37 -14.60
N VAL A 59 1.80 -5.26 -14.65
CA VAL A 59 0.39 -4.92 -14.42
C VAL A 59 0.17 -4.48 -12.97
N ILE A 60 0.61 -5.28 -12.00
CA ILE A 60 0.46 -5.01 -10.56
C ILE A 60 1.15 -3.70 -10.18
N LEU A 61 2.37 -3.46 -10.68
CA LEU A 61 3.09 -2.22 -10.44
C LEU A 61 2.33 -1.01 -10.97
N LYS A 62 1.77 -1.10 -12.18
CA LYS A 62 0.95 -0.03 -12.77
C LYS A 62 -0.29 0.23 -11.92
N SER A 63 -1.01 -0.82 -11.52
CA SER A 63 -2.22 -0.69 -10.70
C SER A 63 -1.94 -0.10 -9.32
N LEU A 64 -0.84 -0.49 -8.65
CA LEU A 64 -0.47 0.10 -7.36
C LEU A 64 -0.07 1.58 -7.48
N ASN A 65 0.61 1.97 -8.55
CA ASN A 65 0.89 3.38 -8.80
C ASN A 65 -0.40 4.17 -9.07
N ALA A 66 -1.32 3.62 -9.87
CA ALA A 66 -2.60 4.25 -10.13
C ALA A 66 -3.46 4.40 -8.86
N TYR A 67 -3.50 3.38 -8.01
CA TYR A 67 -4.18 3.43 -6.71
C TYR A 67 -3.56 4.48 -5.79
N ARG A 68 -2.22 4.53 -5.70
CA ARG A 68 -1.50 5.59 -4.97
C ARG A 68 -1.91 6.98 -5.46
N ASP A 69 -1.88 7.20 -6.77
CA ASP A 69 -2.13 8.53 -7.35
C ASP A 69 -3.59 8.94 -7.15
N ARG A 70 -4.54 8.00 -7.25
CA ARG A 70 -5.95 8.21 -6.93
C ARG A 70 -6.14 8.62 -5.47
N LEU A 71 -5.51 7.92 -4.53
CA LEU A 71 -5.54 8.27 -3.11
C LEU A 71 -4.94 9.67 -2.86
N LEU A 72 -3.81 9.98 -3.48
CA LEU A 72 -3.19 11.30 -3.32
C LEU A 72 -4.07 12.43 -3.86
N ASP A 73 -4.76 12.22 -4.99
CA ASP A 73 -5.68 13.20 -5.57
C ASP A 73 -6.94 13.35 -4.69
N GLU A 74 -7.54 12.25 -4.25
CA GLU A 74 -8.71 12.25 -3.37
C GLU A 74 -8.42 13.00 -2.07
N TYR A 75 -7.27 12.76 -1.45
CA TYR A 75 -6.90 13.36 -0.16
C TYR A 75 -6.27 14.76 -0.27
N ARG A 76 -6.06 15.29 -1.49
CA ARG A 76 -5.39 16.58 -1.70
C ARG A 76 -6.16 17.74 -1.09
N ASP A 77 -7.48 17.73 -1.30
CA ASP A 77 -8.35 18.89 -1.07
C ASP A 77 -9.03 18.87 0.30
N TYR A 78 -8.92 17.76 1.06
CA TYR A 78 -9.39 17.70 2.45
C TYR A 78 -8.64 18.68 3.35
N ARG A 79 -9.38 19.37 4.21
CA ARG A 79 -8.76 20.22 5.24
C ARG A 79 -8.19 19.33 6.35
N PRO A 80 -7.07 19.72 6.99
CA PRO A 80 -6.50 18.97 8.10
C PRO A 80 -7.45 18.75 9.30
N SER A 81 -8.47 19.60 9.45
CA SER A 81 -9.52 19.46 10.46
C SER A 81 -10.62 18.44 10.10
N GLU A 82 -10.68 18.03 8.82
CA GLU A 82 -11.67 17.08 8.30
C GLU A 82 -11.07 15.68 8.19
N MET A 83 -9.85 15.58 7.65
CA MET A 83 -9.07 14.34 7.59
C MET A 83 -7.57 14.60 7.57
N HIS A 84 -6.78 13.64 8.05
CA HIS A 84 -5.33 13.70 7.94
C HIS A 84 -4.89 13.60 6.47
N LYS A 85 -4.04 14.54 6.04
CA LYS A 85 -3.44 14.49 4.71
C LYS A 85 -2.45 13.34 4.60
N ILE A 86 -2.36 12.77 3.40
CA ILE A 86 -1.31 11.83 3.05
C ILE A 86 0.01 12.58 2.94
N VAL A 87 0.93 12.34 3.86
CA VAL A 87 2.26 12.96 3.86
C VAL A 87 3.24 12.10 3.06
N ASN A 88 3.08 10.77 3.08
CA ASN A 88 3.97 9.87 2.35
C ASN A 88 3.21 8.66 1.80
N ALA A 89 3.19 8.53 0.48
CA ALA A 89 2.69 7.37 -0.24
C ALA A 89 3.74 6.92 -1.25
N LYS A 90 4.30 5.72 -1.08
CA LYS A 90 5.42 5.23 -1.88
C LYS A 90 5.16 3.82 -2.37
N VAL A 91 5.36 3.65 -3.67
CA VAL A 91 5.47 2.34 -4.31
C VAL A 91 6.94 2.00 -4.45
N HIS A 92 7.32 0.80 -4.04
CA HIS A 92 8.65 0.25 -4.19
C HIS A 92 8.58 -1.09 -4.90
N ALA A 93 9.61 -1.41 -5.69
CA ALA A 93 9.70 -2.67 -6.39
C ALA A 93 11.10 -3.27 -6.25
N LYS A 94 11.17 -4.58 -5.99
CA LYS A 94 12.41 -5.37 -5.90
C LYS A 94 12.16 -6.77 -6.44
N GLY A 95 12.82 -7.14 -7.54
CA GLY A 95 12.53 -8.40 -8.23
C GLY A 95 11.08 -8.43 -8.74
N LEU A 96 10.32 -9.47 -8.38
CA LEU A 96 8.89 -9.61 -8.68
C LEU A 96 7.97 -9.12 -7.53
N GLN A 97 8.54 -8.51 -6.49
CA GLN A 97 7.78 -7.93 -5.39
C GLN A 97 7.49 -6.45 -5.64
N VAL A 98 6.24 -6.05 -5.37
CA VAL A 98 5.81 -4.67 -5.30
C VAL A 98 5.23 -4.38 -3.91
N VAL A 99 5.62 -3.24 -3.35
CA VAL A 99 5.17 -2.78 -2.03
C VAL A 99 4.60 -1.37 -2.17
N LEU A 100 3.39 -1.15 -1.66
CA LEU A 100 2.85 0.19 -1.42
C LEU A 100 2.77 0.43 0.08
N ILE A 101 3.30 1.57 0.52
CA ILE A 101 3.10 2.08 1.88
C ILE A 101 2.52 3.48 1.79
N VAL A 102 1.40 3.69 2.48
CA VAL A 102 0.76 4.98 2.70
C VAL A 102 0.74 5.23 4.21
N SER A 103 1.31 6.35 4.64
CA SER A 103 1.31 6.76 6.04
C SER A 103 1.17 8.27 6.19
N LYS A 104 0.56 8.69 7.30
CA LYS A 104 0.58 10.08 7.75
C LYS A 104 1.96 10.51 8.27
N ASP A 105 2.83 9.56 8.62
CA ASP A 105 4.22 9.81 9.03
C ASP A 105 5.22 9.36 7.95
N ALA A 106 5.94 10.32 7.39
CA ALA A 106 6.94 10.06 6.36
C ALA A 106 8.12 9.20 6.85
N ALA A 107 8.53 9.34 8.11
CA ALA A 107 9.63 8.58 8.70
C ALA A 107 9.24 7.10 8.89
N GLN A 108 7.99 6.85 9.32
CA GLN A 108 7.44 5.50 9.48
C GLN A 108 7.42 4.73 8.17
N ALA A 109 6.97 5.35 7.07
CA ALA A 109 6.98 4.72 5.75
C ALA A 109 8.40 4.39 5.25
N VAL A 110 9.38 5.25 5.50
CA VAL A 110 10.79 5.00 5.13
C VAL A 110 11.39 3.86 5.96
N ALA A 111 11.08 3.80 7.25
CA ALA A 111 11.53 2.72 8.13
C ALA A 111 10.94 1.35 7.72
N ALA A 112 9.65 1.32 7.36
CA ALA A 112 8.97 0.11 6.86
C ALA A 112 9.60 -0.40 5.55
N LEU A 113 9.97 0.49 4.63
CA LEU A 113 10.64 0.07 3.39
C LEU A 113 12.02 -0.56 3.65
N LYS A 114 12.77 -0.04 4.62
CA LYS A 114 14.11 -0.56 4.96
C LYS A 114 14.08 -1.97 5.55
N THR A 115 12.99 -2.37 6.22
CA THR A 115 12.87 -3.73 6.78
C THR A 115 12.51 -4.75 5.70
N ILE A 116 11.77 -4.36 4.66
CA ILE A 116 11.40 -5.20 3.52
C ILE A 116 12.60 -5.38 2.54
N GLN A 117 13.52 -4.41 2.49
CA GLN A 117 14.69 -4.45 1.61
C GLN A 117 15.83 -5.38 2.07
N LYS A 118 15.80 -5.89 3.30
CA LYS A 118 16.79 -6.85 3.82
C LYS A 118 16.52 -8.25 3.29
#